data_AF-A0AAV1ZAD0-F1
#
_entry.id   AF-A0AAV1ZAD0-F1
#
_cell.length_a   1.000
_cell.length_b   1.000
_cell.length_c   1.000
_cell.angle_alpha   90.00
_cell.angle_beta   90.00
_cell.angle_gamma   90.00
#
_symmetry.space_group_name_H-M   'P 1'
#
loop_
_entity.id
_entity.type
_entity.pdbx_description
1 polymer ?
#
loop_
_entity_poly.entity_id
_entity_poly.type
_entity_poly.pdbx_seq_one_letter_code
_entity_poly.pdbx_strand_id
1 'polypeptide(L)'
;MKARFHQYFIYGDTIDCTHWKNDYMNCMHFRKKHDLESLEKVVVSENERKRQRIQSMEQNDVWKYRSSPPENWNSPMPSWMVENKKDSLLINTQNMLNEGIDPTPIFTGFSCSIL
;
A
#
# COMPACT_ATOMS: atom_id res chain seq x y z
N MET A 1 -1.79 14.28 -15.35
CA MET A 1 -1.39 15.62 -14.81
C MET A 1 -1.53 15.71 -13.29
N LYS A 2 -2.57 15.14 -12.65
CA LYS A 2 -2.80 15.20 -11.18
C LYS A 2 -1.63 14.71 -10.30
N ALA A 3 -0.96 13.62 -10.68
CA ALA A 3 0.12 13.04 -9.89
C ALA A 3 1.38 13.93 -9.81
N ARG A 4 1.73 14.63 -10.89
CA ARG A 4 2.90 15.53 -10.90
C ARG A 4 2.66 16.80 -10.10
N PHE A 5 1.43 17.33 -10.15
CA PHE A 5 1.03 18.46 -9.32
C PHE A 5 1.07 18.11 -7.82
N HIS A 6 0.64 16.90 -7.45
CA HIS A 6 0.72 16.42 -6.07
C HIS A 6 2.18 16.29 -5.57
N GLN A 7 3.10 15.82 -6.41
CA GLN A 7 4.52 15.77 -6.06
C GLN A 7 5.07 17.17 -5.77
N TYR A 8 4.78 18.14 -6.64
CA TYR A 8 5.17 19.53 -6.42
C TYR A 8 4.60 20.09 -5.11
N PHE A 9 3.33 19.79 -4.78
CA PHE A 9 2.72 20.23 -3.53
C PHE A 9 3.41 19.65 -2.28
N ILE A 10 3.80 18.37 -2.29
CA ILE A 10 4.44 17.74 -1.14
C ILE A 10 5.92 18.12 -1.01
N TYR A 11 6.66 18.09 -2.12
CA TYR A 11 8.12 18.17 -2.12
C TYR A 11 8.67 19.52 -2.60
N GLY A 12 7.81 20.40 -3.11
CA GLY A 12 8.21 21.68 -3.72
C GLY A 12 8.75 21.55 -5.16
N ASP A 13 8.99 20.32 -5.64
CA ASP A 13 9.55 20.02 -6.96
C ASP A 13 9.04 18.68 -7.52
N THR A 14 9.32 18.42 -8.80
CA THR A 14 9.02 17.11 -9.40
C THR A 14 10.10 16.09 -9.10
N ILE A 15 9.71 14.88 -8.68
CA ILE A 15 10.64 13.81 -8.36
C ILE A 15 11.21 13.18 -9.65
N ASP A 16 12.52 12.92 -9.65
CA ASP A 16 13.18 12.15 -10.69
C ASP A 16 12.74 10.68 -10.64
N CYS A 17 12.17 10.20 -11.74
CA CYS A 17 11.71 8.82 -11.88
C CYS A 17 12.67 7.92 -12.67
N THR A 18 13.87 8.41 -13.01
CA THR A 18 14.84 7.68 -13.83
C THR A 18 15.24 6.35 -13.20
N HIS A 19 15.38 6.33 -11.88
CA HIS A 19 15.70 5.12 -11.12
C HIS A 19 14.68 3.99 -11.36
N TRP A 20 13.37 4.29 -11.30
CA TRP A 20 12.30 3.34 -11.56
C TRP A 20 12.29 2.81 -12.99
N LYS A 21 12.61 3.68 -13.95
CA LYS A 21 12.73 3.28 -15.34
C LYS A 21 13.89 2.29 -15.51
N ASN A 22 15.03 2.56 -14.87
CA ASN A 22 16.19 1.67 -14.93
C ASN A 22 15.88 0.30 -14.32
N ASP A 23 15.24 0.25 -13.15
CA ASP A 23 14.84 -1.02 -12.52
C ASP A 23 13.84 -1.80 -13.36
N TYR A 24 12.86 -1.11 -13.96
CA TYR A 24 11.95 -1.74 -14.91
C TYR A 24 12.71 -2.37 -16.10
N MET A 25 13.64 -1.63 -16.70
CA MET A 25 14.42 -2.13 -17.83
C MET A 25 15.28 -3.34 -17.44
N ASN A 26 15.97 -3.28 -16.30
CA ASN A 26 16.76 -4.39 -15.77
C ASN A 26 15.87 -5.61 -15.48
N CYS A 27 14.70 -5.43 -14.86
CA CYS A 27 13.73 -6.49 -14.64
C CYS A 27 13.29 -7.13 -15.96
N MET A 28 12.99 -6.32 -16.98
CA MET A 28 12.60 -6.83 -18.29
C MET A 28 13.75 -7.54 -19.02
N HIS A 29 15.00 -7.10 -18.83
CA HIS A 29 16.18 -7.78 -19.36
C HIS A 29 16.36 -9.17 -18.73
N PHE A 30 16.28 -9.26 -17.41
CA PHE A 30 16.30 -10.56 -16.72
C PHE A 30 15.16 -11.46 -17.19
N ARG A 31 13.92 -10.96 -17.26
CA ARG A 31 12.76 -11.75 -17.69
C ARG A 31 12.85 -12.28 -19.12
N LYS A 32 13.50 -11.54 -20.02
CA LYS A 32 13.61 -11.92 -21.44
C LYS A 32 14.85 -12.75 -21.76
N LYS A 33 15.96 -12.49 -21.07
CA LYS A 33 17.28 -13.03 -21.42
C LYS A 33 17.92 -13.86 -20.30
N HIS A 34 17.27 -13.97 -19.14
CA HIS A 34 17.83 -14.58 -17.93
C HIS A 34 19.19 -13.98 -17.52
N ASP A 35 19.38 -12.70 -17.80
CA ASP A 35 20.60 -11.98 -17.45
C ASP A 35 20.69 -11.74 -15.93
N LEU A 36 21.62 -12.42 -15.28
CA LEU A 36 21.82 -12.37 -13.83
C LEU A 36 22.37 -11.01 -13.36
N GLU A 37 23.14 -10.31 -14.20
CA GLU A 37 23.68 -8.99 -13.85
C GLU A 37 22.54 -7.96 -13.71
N SER A 38 21.58 -8.01 -14.64
CA SER A 38 20.37 -7.18 -14.55
C SER A 38 19.54 -7.49 -13.31
N LEU A 39 19.43 -8.77 -12.92
CA LEU A 39 18.74 -9.15 -11.69
C LEU A 39 19.44 -8.59 -10.45
N GLU A 40 20.76 -8.71 -10.37
CA GLU A 40 21.55 -8.20 -9.24
C GLU A 40 21.34 -6.69 -9.06
N LYS A 41 21.35 -5.92 -10.15
CA LYS A 41 21.08 -4.47 -10.11
C LYS A 41 19.72 -4.14 -9.50
N VAL A 42 18.67 -4.90 -9.84
CA VAL A 42 17.32 -4.71 -9.27
C VAL A 42 17.32 -5.07 -7.77
N VAL A 43 17.98 -6.16 -7.38
CA VAL A 43 18.07 -6.58 -5.97
C VAL A 43 18.78 -5.52 -5.13
N VAL A 44 19.89 -4.98 -5.63
CA VAL A 44 20.63 -3.90 -4.97
C VAL A 44 19.75 -2.65 -4.82
N SER A 45 19.05 -2.27 -5.88
CA SER A 45 18.11 -1.14 -5.86
C SER A 45 17.02 -1.33 -4.79
N GLU A 46 16.34 -2.46 -4.77
CA GLU A 46 15.26 -2.73 -3.81
C GLU A 46 15.78 -2.78 -2.36
N ASN A 47 16.98 -3.31 -2.14
CA ASN A 47 17.62 -3.31 -0.83
C ASN A 47 17.93 -1.88 -0.34
N GLU A 48 18.40 -1.00 -1.22
CA GLU A 48 18.63 0.39 -0.87
C GLU A 48 17.31 1.10 -0.54
N ARG A 49 16.26 0.87 -1.33
CA ARG A 49 14.91 1.42 -1.05
C ARG A 49 14.36 0.92 0.29
N LYS A 50 14.57 -0.37 0.62
CA LYS A 50 14.23 -0.94 1.92
C LYS A 50 15.00 -0.24 3.04
N ARG A 51 16.31 -0.05 2.87
CA ARG A 51 17.17 0.65 3.85
C ARG A 51 16.68 2.06 4.12
N GLN A 52 16.34 2.83 3.08
CA GLN A 52 15.81 4.19 3.22
C GLN A 52 14.49 4.22 4.00
N ARG A 53 13.54 3.31 3.71
CA ARG A 53 12.29 3.22 4.47
C ARG A 53 12.51 2.89 5.94
N ILE A 54 13.45 1.98 6.23
CA ILE A 54 13.82 1.62 7.60
C ILE A 54 14.48 2.82 8.29
N GLN A 55 15.43 3.48 7.64
CA GLN A 55 16.12 4.64 8.19
C GLN A 55 15.14 5.77 8.54
N SER A 56 14.17 6.08 7.66
CA SER A 56 13.14 7.09 7.97
C SER A 56 12.27 6.71 9.17
N MET A 57 12.05 5.41 9.38
CA MET A 57 11.34 4.89 10.55
C MET A 57 12.23 4.95 11.80
N GLU A 58 13.54 4.69 11.69
CA GLU A 58 14.51 4.69 12.81
C GLU A 58 14.81 6.10 13.31
N GLN A 59 14.80 7.07 12.40
CA GLN A 59 15.01 8.48 12.71
C GLN A 59 13.78 9.15 13.35
N ASN A 60 12.64 8.45 13.42
CA ASN A 60 11.44 8.97 14.05
C ASN A 60 11.58 8.96 15.58
N ASP A 61 11.45 10.13 16.21
CA ASP A 61 11.53 10.32 17.67
C ASP A 61 10.16 10.22 18.37
N VAL A 62 9.07 10.24 17.62
CA VAL A 62 7.69 10.22 18.13
C VAL A 62 7.28 8.82 18.59
N TRP A 63 7.70 7.78 17.86
CA TRP A 63 7.26 6.39 18.12
C TRP A 63 8.43 5.44 18.34
N LYS A 64 8.38 4.68 19.43
CA LYS A 64 9.33 3.59 19.69
C LYS A 64 8.97 2.34 18.88
N TYR A 65 9.99 1.62 18.42
CA TYR A 65 9.81 0.32 17.77
C TYR A 65 9.19 -0.70 18.71
N ARG A 66 8.20 -1.43 18.19
CA ARG A 66 7.56 -2.54 18.90
C ARG A 66 8.10 -3.86 18.37
N SER A 67 8.50 -4.76 19.27
CA SER A 67 8.94 -6.12 18.94
C SER A 67 7.76 -7.05 18.61
N SER A 68 6.59 -6.76 19.18
CA SER A 68 5.36 -7.51 19.00
C SER A 68 4.17 -6.54 18.94
N PRO A 69 3.05 -6.94 18.33
CA PRO A 69 1.82 -6.17 18.48
C PRO A 69 1.41 -6.13 19.98
N PRO A 70 0.65 -5.10 20.40
CA PRO A 70 0.06 -5.06 21.74
C PRO A 70 -0.77 -6.31 22.03
N GLU A 71 -0.80 -6.81 23.27
CA GLU A 71 -1.50 -8.05 23.63
C GLU A 71 -2.97 -8.09 23.17
N ASN A 72 -3.66 -6.95 23.27
CA ASN A 72 -5.06 -6.77 22.91
C ASN A 72 -5.27 -6.23 21.48
N TRP A 73 -4.27 -6.33 20.59
CA TRP A 73 -4.37 -5.80 19.23
C TRP A 73 -5.54 -6.39 18.42
N ASN A 74 -5.88 -7.65 18.69
CA ASN A 74 -6.97 -8.38 18.06
C ASN A 74 -8.19 -8.54 18.99
N SER A 75 -8.30 -7.70 20.02
CA SER A 75 -9.48 -7.70 20.87
C SER A 75 -10.72 -7.27 20.08
N PRO A 76 -11.90 -7.80 20.42
CA PRO A 76 -13.14 -7.38 19.79
C PRO A 76 -13.35 -5.89 19.97
N MET A 77 -14.05 -5.30 19.00
CA MET A 77 -14.37 -3.88 19.00
C MET A 77 -15.16 -3.50 20.27
N PRO A 78 -14.85 -2.38 20.93
CA PRO A 78 -15.60 -1.93 22.10
C PRO A 78 -17.11 -1.79 21.81
N SER A 79 -17.96 -2.09 22.79
CA SER A 79 -19.43 -2.12 22.62
C SER A 79 -20.00 -0.84 22.02
N TRP A 80 -19.53 0.34 22.43
CA TRP A 80 -19.96 1.62 21.88
C TRP A 80 -19.65 1.78 20.39
N MET A 81 -18.53 1.21 19.91
CA MET A 81 -18.13 1.31 18.51
C MET A 81 -18.87 0.28 17.66
N VAL A 82 -19.20 -0.89 18.23
CA VAL A 82 -20.11 -1.87 17.60
C VAL A 82 -21.49 -1.26 17.39
N GLU A 83 -22.06 -0.64 18.44
CA GLU A 83 -23.37 0.01 18.37
C GLU A 83 -23.40 1.13 17.32
N ASN A 84 -22.38 1.99 17.29
CA ASN A 84 -22.28 3.08 16.31
C ASN A 84 -22.17 2.58 14.86
N LYS A 85 -21.66 1.37 14.62
CA LYS A 85 -21.43 0.81 13.28
C LYS A 85 -22.47 -0.23 12.86
N LYS A 86 -23.41 -0.58 13.74
CA LYS A 86 -24.37 -1.68 13.52
C LYS A 86 -25.14 -1.52 12.20
N ASP A 87 -25.51 -0.29 11.85
CA ASP A 87 -26.28 0.03 10.63
C ASP A 87 -25.38 0.50 9.47
N SER A 88 -24.06 0.40 9.61
CA SER A 88 -23.14 0.81 8.55
C SER A 88 -23.16 -0.14 7.37
N LEU A 89 -23.01 0.42 6.17
CA LEU A 89 -22.90 -0.35 4.93
C LEU A 89 -21.85 -1.47 5.03
N LEU A 90 -20.69 -1.17 5.65
CA LEU A 90 -19.60 -2.13 5.79
C LEU A 90 -19.98 -3.36 6.63
N ILE A 91 -20.70 -3.17 7.74
CA ILE A 91 -21.15 -4.28 8.59
C ILE A 91 -22.20 -5.11 7.86
N ASN A 92 -23.16 -4.47 7.19
CA ASN A 92 -24.17 -5.16 6.39
C ASN A 92 -23.54 -5.98 5.25
N THR A 93 -22.59 -5.38 4.52
CA THR A 93 -21.84 -6.07 3.46
C THR A 93 -21.03 -7.25 4.02
N GLN A 94 -20.37 -7.09 5.16
CA GLN A 94 -19.63 -8.19 5.80
C GLN A 94 -20.57 -9.34 6.20
N ASN A 95 -21.76 -9.04 6.72
CA ASN A 95 -22.74 -10.06 7.06
C ASN A 95 -23.22 -10.82 5.82
N MET A 96 -23.54 -10.11 4.74
CA MET A 96 -23.89 -10.74 3.45
C MET A 96 -22.78 -11.66 2.93
N LEU A 97 -21.52 -11.21 2.99
CA LEU A 97 -20.36 -12.03 2.59
C LEU A 97 -20.22 -13.28 3.46
N ASN A 98 -20.43 -13.16 4.78
CA ASN A 98 -20.39 -14.30 5.71
C ASN A 98 -21.50 -15.32 5.40
N GLU A 99 -22.65 -14.85 4.89
CA GLU A 99 -23.77 -15.67 4.42
C GLU A 99 -23.57 -16.21 2.99
N GLY A 100 -22.45 -15.87 2.33
CA GLY A 100 -22.15 -16.28 0.95
C GLY A 100 -22.96 -15.54 -0.12
N ILE A 101 -23.59 -14.41 0.24
CA ILE A 101 -24.35 -13.56 -0.67
C ILE A 101 -23.39 -12.54 -1.31
N ASP A 102 -23.43 -12.43 -2.65
CA ASP A 102 -22.64 -11.44 -3.38
C ASP A 102 -23.22 -10.02 -3.23
N PRO A 103 -22.50 -9.06 -2.61
CA PRO A 103 -22.97 -7.70 -2.42
C PRO A 103 -22.80 -6.79 -3.66
N THR A 104 -22.28 -7.29 -4.78
CA THR A 104 -22.11 -6.51 -6.03
C THR A 104 -23.34 -5.72 -6.50
N PRO A 105 -24.61 -6.16 -6.31
CA PRO A 105 -25.79 -5.37 -6.72
C PRO A 105 -25.96 -4.05 -5.95
N ILE A 106 -25.35 -3.91 -4.77
CA ILE A 106 -25.45 -2.71 -3.91
C ILE A 106 -24.48 -1.61 -4.37
N PHE A 107 -23.41 -1.97 -5.09
CA PHE A 107 -22.36 -1.07 -5.57
C PHE A 107 -22.46 -0.77 -7.08
N THR A 108 -23.66 -0.71 -7.63
CA THR A 108 -23.89 -0.43 -9.07
C THR A 108 -23.59 1.02 -9.49
N GLY A 109 -23.23 1.90 -8.53
CA GLY A 109 -23.08 3.35 -8.77
C GLY A 109 -21.68 3.86 -9.15
N PHE A 110 -20.64 3.04 -9.08
CA PHE A 110 -19.29 3.48 -9.48
C PHE A 110 -18.67 2.47 -10.45
N SER A 111 -19.04 2.60 -11.72
CA SER A 111 -18.22 2.12 -12.82
C SER A 111 -16.84 2.76 -12.68
N CYS A 112 -15.88 2.04 -12.09
CA CYS A 112 -14.49 2.43 -12.07
C CYS A 112 -13.91 2.20 -13.48
N SER A 113 -14.39 2.98 -14.44
CA SER A 113 -13.75 3.13 -15.74
C SER A 113 -12.54 4.02 -15.51
N ILE A 114 -11.36 3.43 -15.59
CA ILE A 114 -10.11 4.20 -15.76
C ILE A 114 -10.23 4.86 -17.14
N LEU A 115 -10.67 6.13 -17.16
CA LEU A 115 -10.47 7.04 -18.29
C LEU A 115 -9.06 7.63 -18.20
#